data_AF-A0A7W1JQ01-F1
#
_entry.id   AF-A0A7W1JQ01-F1
#
_cell.length_a   1.000
_cell.length_b   1.000
_cell.length_c   1.000
_cell.angle_alpha   90.00
_cell.angle_beta   90.00
_cell.angle_gamma   90.00
#
_symmetry.space_group_name_H-M   'P 1'
#
loop_
_entity.id
_entity.type
_entity.pdbx_description
1 polymer ?
#
loop_
_entity_poly.entity_id
_entity_poly.type
_entity_poly.pdbx_seq_one_letter_code
_entity_poly.pdbx_strand_id
1 'polypeptide(L)' 'MEAKVERRERDLPTPERKPGDEEGPAKRQVDKPGGDNELLRRMREVDPDQAKKYRQRSGE' A
#
# COMPACT_ATOMS: atom_id res chain seq x y z
N MET A 1 -37.78 15.41 -10.89
CA MET A 1 -36.82 16.22 -10.11
C MET A 1 -35.61 15.34 -9.83
N GLU A 2 -34.54 15.45 -10.62
CA GLU A 2 -33.27 14.80 -10.31
C GLU A 2 -32.48 15.72 -9.38
N ALA A 3 -32.25 15.27 -8.15
CA ALA A 3 -31.39 15.98 -7.21
C ALA A 3 -29.93 15.68 -7.57
N LYS A 4 -29.19 16.70 -8.01
CA LYS A 4 -27.73 16.63 -8.15
C LYS A 4 -27.12 16.46 -6.75
N VAL A 5 -26.55 15.28 -6.49
CA VAL A 5 -25.77 15.04 -5.28
C VAL A 5 -24.40 15.67 -5.49
N GLU A 6 -24.27 16.94 -5.10
CA GLU A 6 -22.99 17.63 -5.09
C GLU A 6 -22.17 17.13 -3.88
N ARG A 7 -20.97 16.59 -4.17
CA ARG A 7 -20.04 16.12 -3.14
C ARG A 7 -19.50 17.34 -2.40
N ARG A 8 -20.04 17.60 -1.21
CA ARG A 8 -19.54 18.66 -0.32
C ARG A 8 -18.20 18.22 0.26
N GLU A 9 -17.10 18.81 -0.23
CA GLU A 9 -15.80 18.65 0.41
C GLU A 9 -15.83 19.38 1.76
N ARG A 10 -15.53 18.66 2.83
CA ARG A 10 -15.33 19.27 4.15
C ARG A 10 -13.92 19.82 4.16
N ASP A 11 -13.79 21.12 4.41
CA ASP A 11 -12.51 21.78 4.69
C ASP A 11 -12.00 21.26 6.04
N LEU A 12 -11.29 20.14 5.99
CA LEU A 12 -10.65 19.53 7.14
C LEU A 12 -9.16 19.88 7.06
N PRO A 13 -8.55 20.33 8.16
CA PRO A 13 -7.10 20.55 8.17
C PRO A 13 -6.40 19.24 7.80
N THR A 14 -5.37 19.35 6.95
CA THR A 14 -4.53 18.20 6.61
C THR A 14 -3.91 17.69 7.92
N PRO A 15 -4.05 16.40 8.28
CA PRO A 15 -3.48 15.90 9.51
C PRO A 15 -1.97 16.11 9.47
N GLU A 16 -1.45 16.83 10.46
CA GLU A 16 -0.02 16.99 10.65
C GLU A 16 0.58 15.60 10.87
N ARG A 17 1.30 15.09 9.88
CA ARG A 17 2.16 13.92 10.10
C ARG A 17 3.19 14.37 11.13
N LYS A 18 3.17 13.75 12.31
CA LYS A 18 4.30 13.86 13.23
C LYS A 18 5.55 13.51 12.43
N PRO A 19 6.56 14.41 12.31
CA PRO A 19 7.87 13.99 11.84
C PRO A 19 8.26 12.81 12.71
N GLY A 20 8.71 11.73 12.08
CA GLY A 20 8.96 10.47 12.78
C GLY A 20 9.73 10.74 14.05
N ASP A 21 9.20 10.26 15.17
CA ASP A 21 9.85 10.35 16.47
C ASP A 21 11.22 9.65 16.34
N GLU A 22 12.27 10.43 16.09
CA GLU A 22 13.65 9.93 15.95
C GLU A 22 14.21 9.42 17.29
N GLU A 23 13.42 9.53 18.36
CA GLU A 23 13.68 9.08 19.72
C GLU A 23 13.08 7.69 20.03
N GLY A 24 12.76 6.92 18.98
CA GLY A 24 12.38 5.51 19.07
C GLY A 24 13.55 4.58 18.72
N PRO A 25 13.52 3.29 19.15
CA PRO A 25 14.47 2.31 18.66
C PRO A 25 14.45 2.30 17.13
N ALA A 26 15.63 2.42 16.52
CA ALA A 26 15.77 2.46 15.08
C ALA A 26 15.04 1.28 14.43
N LYS A 27 14.41 1.54 13.27
CA LYS A 27 13.81 0.49 12.44
C LYS A 27 14.81 -0.67 12.28
N ARG A 28 14.35 -1.91 12.46
CA ARG A 28 15.19 -3.08 12.20
C ARG A 28 15.63 -3.05 10.75
N GLN A 29 16.94 -3.13 10.52
CA GLN A 29 17.53 -3.32 9.20
C GLN A 29 17.40 -4.80 8.82
N VAL A 30 16.17 -5.26 8.67
CA VAL A 30 15.89 -6.59 8.12
C VAL A 30 15.62 -6.42 6.64
N ASP A 31 16.38 -7.12 5.82
CA ASP A 31 16.08 -7.25 4.40
C ASP A 31 14.73 -7.95 4.23
N LYS A 32 13.97 -7.53 3.21
CA LYS A 32 12.74 -8.23 2.87
C LYS A 32 13.10 -9.67 2.52
N PRO A 33 12.44 -10.68 3.15
CA PRO A 33 12.70 -12.06 2.82
C PRO A 33 12.24 -12.33 1.39
N GLY A 34 13.22 -12.55 0.54
CA GLY A 34 13.07 -12.70 -0.90
C GLY A 34 13.01 -11.36 -1.62
N GLY A 35 13.81 -11.26 -2.69
CA GLY A 35 13.97 -10.02 -3.44
C GLY A 35 12.67 -9.50 -4.03
N ASP A 36 12.71 -8.35 -4.70
CA ASP A 36 11.53 -7.57 -5.12
C ASP A 36 10.51 -8.32 -6.00
N ASN A 37 10.81 -9.53 -6.48
CA ASN A 37 9.94 -10.33 -7.34
C ASN A 37 9.76 -11.78 -6.89
N GLU A 38 10.32 -12.19 -5.75
CA GLU A 38 10.31 -13.61 -5.36
C GLU A 38 8.91 -14.10 -4.98
N LEU A 39 8.10 -13.24 -4.36
CA LEU A 39 6.70 -13.53 -4.07
C LEU A 39 5.91 -13.79 -5.36
N LEU A 40 6.01 -12.88 -6.34
CA LEU A 40 5.34 -13.03 -7.63
C LEU A 40 5.79 -14.28 -8.37
N ARG A 41 7.08 -14.63 -8.29
CA ARG A 41 7.62 -15.85 -8.90
C ARG A 41 6.99 -17.10 -8.30
N ARG A 42 7.01 -17.22 -6.97
CA ARG A 42 6.40 -18.36 -6.26
C ARG A 42 4.89 -18.41 -6.48
N MET A 43 4.23 -17.25 -6.49
CA MET A 43 2.80 -17.18 -6.82
C MET A 43 2.53 -17.67 -8.23
N ARG A 44 3.35 -17.34 -9.24
CA ARG A 44 3.14 -17.89 -10.60
C ARG A 44 3.24 -19.41 -10.64
N GLU A 45 4.10 -20.00 -9.82
CA GLU A 45 4.28 -21.46 -9.73
C GLU A 45 3.13 -22.14 -8.97
N VAL A 46 2.61 -21.52 -7.90
CA VAL A 46 1.56 -22.09 -7.05
C VAL A 46 0.15 -21.75 -7.57
N ASP A 47 -0.10 -20.48 -7.89
CA ASP A 47 -1.36 -19.93 -8.39
C ASP A 47 -1.12 -18.68 -9.29
N PRO A 48 -1.10 -18.86 -10.62
CA PRO A 48 -0.83 -17.78 -11.55
C PRO A 48 -1.90 -16.68 -11.56
N ASP A 49 -3.14 -16.98 -11.14
CA ASP A 49 -4.20 -15.97 -11.10
C ASP A 49 -4.11 -15.09 -9.86
N GLN A 50 -3.63 -15.63 -8.73
CA GLN A 50 -3.27 -14.82 -7.57
C GLN A 50 -2.08 -13.90 -7.86
N ALA A 51 -1.07 -14.37 -8.59
CA ALA A 51 0.05 -13.53 -9.00
C ALA A 51 -0.41 -12.31 -9.82
N LYS A 52 -1.34 -12.51 -10.77
CA LYS A 52 -1.91 -11.42 -11.59
C LYS A 52 -2.69 -10.41 -10.73
N LYS A 53 -3.56 -10.90 -9.84
CA LYS A 53 -4.35 -10.05 -8.94
C LYS A 53 -3.46 -9.24 -8.00
N TYR A 54 -2.46 -9.88 -7.42
CA TYR A 54 -1.51 -9.24 -6.52
C TYR A 54 -0.71 -8.16 -7.25
N ARG A 55 -0.21 -8.44 -8.46
CA ARG A 55 0.46 -7.46 -9.31
C ARG A 55 -0.41 -6.23 -9.58
N GLN A 56 -1.65 -6.45 -10.01
CA GLN A 56 -2.59 -5.37 -10.31
C GLN A 56 -2.95 -4.54 -9.06
N ARG A 57 -3.02 -5.17 -7.88
CA ARG A 57 -3.37 -4.51 -6.61
C ARG A 57 -2.20 -3.76 -5.98
N SER A 58 -1.01 -4.36 -6.00
CA SER A 58 0.20 -3.80 -5.39
C SER A 58 0.88 -2.75 -6.26
N GLY A 59 0.70 -2.83 -7.59
CA GLY A 59 1.43 -2.00 -8.54
C GLY A 59 2.88 -2.46 -8.77
N GLU A 60 3.25 -3.65 -8.29
CA GLU A 60 4.51 -4.33 -8.63
C GLU A 60 4.59 -4.75 -10.12
#